data_AF-A0A7Y2JNC0-F1
#
_entry.id   AF-A0A7Y2JNC0-F1
#
_cell.length_a   1.000
_cell.length_b   1.000
_cell.length_c   1.000
_cell.angle_alpha   90.00
_cell.angle_beta   90.00
_cell.angle_gamma   90.00
#
_symmetry.space_group_name_H-M   'P 1'
#
loop_
_entity.id
_entity.type
_entity.pdbx_description
1 polymer ?
#
loop_
_entity_poly.entity_id
_entity_poly.type
_entity_poly.pdbx_seq_one_letter_code
_entity_poly.pdbx_strand_id
1 'polypeptide(L)'
;MLNLVKSFFGVPTPSGPTEPLAEFKPGTDQPLDGAAKVDDAAWKLTVDGARSVPLFKFPVPDETEGCRLHYRMQLKTELQSGFAYLEMWCNLPGMGKFFSKGLHDKISGTTDWTDHEVPFLLKKGQRPDELDLNLYVEGKGTVWIRSISVLKTPLA
;
A
#
# COMPACT_ATOMS: atom_id res chain seq x y z
N MET A 1 33.00 -8.76 37.31
CA MET A 1 32.42 -9.92 36.58
C MET A 1 30.97 -9.60 36.28
N LEU A 2 30.38 -10.26 35.26
CA LEU A 2 28.95 -10.25 34.91
C LEU A 2 28.37 -8.94 34.30
N ASN A 3 28.52 -8.82 32.98
CA ASN A 3 27.42 -8.84 31.99
C ASN A 3 26.07 -9.35 32.57
N LEU A 4 24.86 -9.00 32.13
CA LEU A 4 24.29 -8.43 30.90
C LEU A 4 22.90 -7.85 31.32
N VAL A 5 22.03 -7.18 30.55
CA VAL A 5 21.89 -6.85 29.12
C VAL A 5 21.27 -5.43 29.04
N LYS A 6 21.38 -4.73 27.91
CA LYS A 6 20.37 -3.73 27.51
C LYS A 6 19.64 -4.24 26.27
N SER A 7 18.31 -4.22 26.29
CA SER A 7 17.47 -4.67 25.17
C SER A 7 17.77 -3.87 23.91
N PHE A 8 18.22 -4.54 22.84
CA PHE A 8 18.46 -3.95 21.52
C PHE A 8 17.19 -3.93 20.64
N PHE A 9 16.01 -4.14 21.22
CA PHE A 9 14.73 -4.18 20.49
C PHE A 9 14.03 -2.82 20.43
N GLY A 10 14.73 -1.82 19.89
CA GLY A 10 14.09 -0.57 19.47
C GLY A 10 13.29 -0.76 18.18
N VAL A 11 12.23 0.03 17.98
CA VAL A 11 11.60 0.16 16.65
C VAL A 11 12.62 0.86 15.74
N PRO A 12 12.96 0.30 14.56
CA PRO A 12 13.91 0.93 13.64
C PRO A 12 13.48 2.36 13.27
N THR A 13 14.39 3.31 13.45
CA THR A 13 14.16 4.74 13.20
C THR A 13 14.60 5.12 11.78
N PRO A 14 13.97 6.13 11.14
CA PRO A 14 14.45 6.68 9.87
C PRO A 14 15.93 7.09 9.94
N SER A 15 16.70 6.70 8.92
CA SER A 15 18.12 7.05 8.74
C SER A 15 18.38 8.02 7.59
N GLY A 16 17.34 8.34 6.81
CA GLY A 16 17.39 9.26 5.67
C GLY A 16 16.00 9.82 5.31
N PRO A 17 15.90 10.65 4.25
CA PRO A 17 14.64 11.15 3.75
C PRO A 17 13.76 10.03 3.17
N THR A 18 12.47 10.30 3.01
CA THR A 18 11.56 9.44 2.26
C THR A 18 11.69 9.72 0.76
N GLU A 19 11.89 8.68 -0.05
CA GLU A 19 12.13 8.76 -1.49
C GLU A 19 11.01 8.03 -2.27
N PRO A 20 10.55 8.56 -3.42
CA PRO A 20 9.59 7.86 -4.26
C PRO A 20 10.25 6.66 -4.98
N LEU A 21 9.52 5.55 -5.06
CA LEU A 21 9.82 4.39 -5.89
C LEU A 21 8.87 4.28 -7.09
N ALA A 22 7.59 4.62 -6.90
CA ALA A 22 6.58 4.63 -7.96
C ALA A 22 5.51 5.70 -7.69
N GLU A 23 4.97 6.25 -8.77
CA GLU A 23 3.73 7.03 -8.81
C GLU A 23 2.88 6.51 -9.97
N PHE A 24 1.57 6.38 -9.79
CA PHE A 24 0.64 5.96 -10.84
C PHE A 24 -0.40 7.06 -11.07
N LYS A 25 -0.68 7.38 -12.33
CA LYS A 25 -1.44 8.58 -12.75
C LYS A 25 -2.64 8.20 -13.64
N PRO A 26 -3.88 8.58 -13.27
CA PRO A 26 -5.04 8.40 -14.14
C PRO A 26 -4.81 8.99 -15.53
N GLY A 27 -5.30 8.29 -16.56
CA GLY A 27 -5.08 8.66 -17.97
C GLY A 27 -3.68 8.34 -18.53
N THR A 28 -2.71 7.97 -17.68
CA THR A 28 -1.39 7.45 -18.09
C THR A 28 -1.30 5.95 -17.79
N ASP A 29 -1.60 5.58 -16.54
CA ASP A 29 -1.52 4.22 -16.04
C ASP A 29 -2.91 3.57 -15.98
N GLN A 30 -2.96 2.28 -16.28
CA GLN A 30 -4.19 1.49 -16.25
C GLN A 30 -4.13 0.47 -15.10
N PRO A 31 -5.02 0.58 -14.10
CA PRO A 31 -5.17 -0.43 -13.07
C PRO A 31 -5.46 -1.81 -13.67
N LEU A 32 -4.90 -2.85 -13.04
CA LEU A 32 -5.06 -4.25 -13.43
C LEU A 32 -6.53 -4.70 -13.39
N ASP A 33 -7.33 -4.14 -12.48
CA ASP A 33 -8.78 -4.28 -12.52
C ASP A 33 -9.39 -3.44 -13.64
N GLY A 34 -9.79 -4.10 -14.73
CA GLY A 34 -10.43 -3.47 -15.88
C GLY A 34 -11.78 -2.79 -15.60
N ALA A 35 -12.38 -2.95 -14.42
CA ALA A 35 -13.58 -2.20 -14.01
C ALA A 35 -13.23 -0.78 -13.52
N ALA A 36 -11.98 -0.51 -13.10
CA ALA A 36 -11.54 0.83 -12.75
C ALA A 36 -11.45 1.71 -14.02
N LYS A 37 -12.22 2.80 -14.06
CA LYS A 37 -12.27 3.75 -15.19
C LYS A 37 -11.76 5.12 -14.76
N VAL A 38 -11.09 5.84 -15.66
CA VAL A 38 -10.69 7.23 -15.41
C VAL A 38 -11.95 8.11 -15.26
N ASP A 39 -12.00 8.89 -14.19
CA ASP A 39 -13.04 9.88 -13.86
C ASP A 39 -12.30 11.15 -13.40
N ASP A 40 -12.08 12.08 -14.33
CA ASP A 40 -11.18 13.23 -14.17
C ASP A 40 -9.77 12.83 -13.65
N ALA A 41 -9.26 13.44 -12.57
CA ALA A 41 -7.96 13.15 -11.98
C ALA A 41 -7.96 11.92 -11.03
N ALA A 42 -8.86 10.97 -11.25
CA ALA A 42 -9.02 9.76 -10.43
C ALA A 42 -9.35 8.52 -11.28
N TRP A 43 -9.24 7.34 -10.68
CA TRP A 43 -9.97 6.15 -11.12
C TRP A 43 -11.22 5.96 -10.27
N LYS A 44 -12.35 5.69 -10.91
CA LYS A 44 -13.62 5.32 -10.32
C LYS A 44 -13.85 3.82 -10.46
N LEU A 45 -14.33 3.20 -9.39
CA LEU A 45 -14.72 1.80 -9.33
C LEU A 45 -16.11 1.68 -8.70
N THR A 46 -16.99 0.90 -9.32
CA THR A 46 -18.24 0.44 -8.69
C THR A 46 -18.05 -0.99 -8.18
N VAL A 47 -18.47 -1.25 -6.95
CA VAL A 47 -18.42 -2.57 -6.30
C VAL A 47 -19.81 -3.01 -5.86
N ASP A 48 -20.03 -4.33 -5.84
CA ASP A 48 -21.29 -4.97 -5.46
C ASP A 48 -21.13 -6.09 -4.39
N GLY A 49 -19.89 -6.37 -3.97
CA GLY A 49 -19.58 -7.34 -2.93
C GLY A 49 -18.11 -7.30 -2.49
N ALA A 50 -17.78 -8.14 -1.51
CA ALA A 50 -16.45 -8.18 -0.92
C ALA A 50 -15.38 -8.76 -1.87
N ARG A 51 -14.32 -7.98 -2.15
CA ARG A 51 -13.22 -8.39 -3.02
C ARG A 51 -11.94 -7.55 -2.82
N SER A 52 -10.79 -8.14 -3.16
CA SER A 52 -9.61 -7.37 -3.51
C SER A 52 -9.71 -6.88 -4.96
N VAL A 53 -9.30 -5.63 -5.17
CA VAL A 53 -9.23 -4.93 -6.45
C VAL A 53 -7.75 -4.78 -6.76
N PRO A 54 -7.20 -5.53 -7.75
CA PRO A 54 -5.81 -5.40 -8.12
C PRO A 54 -5.61 -4.06 -8.84
N LEU A 55 -4.74 -3.20 -8.30
CA LEU A 55 -4.46 -1.91 -8.90
C LEU A 55 -3.19 -2.01 -9.74
N PHE A 56 -2.04 -2.33 -9.15
CA PHE A 56 -0.77 -2.39 -9.89
C PHE A 56 0.12 -3.52 -9.41
N LYS A 57 1.01 -3.96 -10.30
CA LYS A 57 2.20 -4.75 -9.98
C LYS A 57 3.40 -3.85 -10.17
N PHE A 58 4.29 -3.80 -9.18
CA PHE A 58 5.48 -2.96 -9.20
C PHE A 58 6.74 -3.82 -9.01
N PRO A 59 7.59 -3.98 -10.03
CA PRO A 59 8.93 -4.53 -9.88
C PRO A 59 9.77 -3.62 -8.99
N VAL A 60 10.36 -4.16 -7.93
CA VAL A 60 11.13 -3.37 -6.96
C VAL A 60 12.62 -3.36 -7.33
N PRO A 61 13.32 -2.22 -7.26
CA PRO A 61 14.77 -2.18 -7.46
C PRO A 61 15.55 -3.03 -6.43
N ASP A 62 16.51 -3.82 -6.91
CA ASP A 62 17.28 -4.81 -6.13
C ASP A 62 17.96 -4.25 -4.86
N GLU A 63 18.28 -2.95 -4.83
CA GLU A 63 18.89 -2.27 -3.69
C GLU A 63 17.91 -1.94 -2.55
N THR A 64 16.62 -2.24 -2.72
CA THR A 64 15.56 -1.91 -1.76
C THR A 64 15.53 -2.90 -0.59
N GLU A 65 16.34 -2.64 0.44
CA GLU A 65 16.31 -3.33 1.73
C GLU A 65 16.58 -2.38 2.90
N GLY A 66 16.40 -2.84 4.14
CA GLY A 66 16.74 -2.05 5.33
C GLY A 66 15.92 -0.76 5.44
N CYS A 67 14.69 -0.76 4.95
CA CYS A 67 13.84 0.41 4.80
C CYS A 67 12.38 0.10 5.18
N ARG A 68 11.59 1.15 5.37
CA ARG A 68 10.13 1.06 5.41
C ARG A 68 9.60 1.41 4.02
N LEU A 69 8.87 0.49 3.40
CA LEU A 69 8.01 0.80 2.26
C LEU A 69 6.73 1.45 2.77
N HIS A 70 6.21 2.42 2.02
CA HIS A 70 4.93 3.07 2.25
C HIS A 70 4.11 2.96 0.98
N TYR A 71 3.01 2.22 1.02
CA TYR A 71 2.00 2.24 -0.04
C TYR A 71 0.93 3.24 0.35
N ARG A 72 0.73 4.27 -0.47
CA ARG A 72 -0.13 5.43 -0.19
C ARG A 72 -1.11 5.68 -1.34
N MET A 73 -2.31 6.13 -1.00
CA MET A 73 -3.25 6.72 -1.96
C MET A 73 -4.33 7.57 -1.27
N GLN A 74 -5.01 8.41 -2.05
CA GLN A 74 -6.21 9.10 -1.62
C GLN A 74 -7.46 8.33 -2.05
N LEU A 75 -8.40 8.17 -1.12
CA LEU A 75 -9.69 7.53 -1.34
C LEU A 75 -10.84 8.52 -1.08
N LYS A 76 -11.89 8.40 -1.89
CA LYS A 76 -13.20 9.00 -1.66
C LYS A 76 -14.25 7.91 -1.86
N THR A 77 -15.26 7.81 -1.00
CA THR A 77 -16.26 6.73 -1.09
C THR A 77 -17.70 7.22 -1.13
N GLU A 78 -18.54 6.41 -1.76
CA GLU A 78 -20.00 6.36 -1.64
C GLU A 78 -20.41 4.90 -1.43
N LEU A 79 -20.01 4.32 -0.29
CA LEU A 79 -20.33 2.94 0.09
C LEU A 79 -21.67 2.89 0.84
N GLN A 80 -22.58 2.05 0.36
CA GLN A 80 -23.90 1.78 0.95
C GLN A 80 -23.79 0.83 2.16
N SER A 81 -22.74 0.01 2.19
CA SER A 81 -22.41 -0.92 3.27
C SER A 81 -20.92 -1.30 3.19
N GLY A 82 -20.39 -1.89 4.26
CA GLY A 82 -19.00 -2.34 4.32
C GLY A 82 -17.98 -1.20 4.44
N PHE A 83 -16.77 -1.43 3.97
CA PHE A 83 -15.62 -0.55 4.10
C PHE A 83 -14.53 -0.91 3.07
N ALA A 84 -13.61 0.00 2.79
CA ALA A 84 -12.41 -0.25 1.99
C ALA A 84 -11.12 -0.06 2.80
N TYR A 85 -10.03 -0.72 2.42
CA TYR A 85 -8.69 -0.52 3.00
C TYR A 85 -7.58 -0.95 2.03
N LEU A 86 -6.36 -0.42 2.22
CA LEU A 86 -5.19 -0.73 1.39
C LEU A 86 -4.64 -2.13 1.68
N GLU A 87 -4.29 -2.86 0.62
CA GLU A 87 -3.59 -4.15 0.70
C GLU A 87 -2.33 -4.11 -0.16
N MET A 88 -1.16 -4.28 0.46
CA MET A 88 0.10 -4.48 -0.25
C MET A 88 0.62 -5.89 0.04
N TRP A 89 0.88 -6.66 -1.01
CA TRP A 89 1.62 -7.92 -0.91
C TRP A 89 3.05 -7.69 -1.40
N CYS A 90 4.01 -8.24 -0.69
CA CYS A 90 5.44 -8.07 -0.91
C CYS A 90 6.04 -9.46 -1.12
N ASN A 91 6.55 -9.73 -2.33
CA ASN A 91 7.22 -10.98 -2.64
C ASN A 91 8.68 -10.89 -2.23
N LEU A 92 9.14 -11.81 -1.37
CA LEU A 92 10.53 -11.94 -0.98
C LEU A 92 11.07 -13.26 -1.56
N PRO A 93 11.91 -13.24 -2.62
CA PRO A 93 12.49 -14.43 -3.22
C PRO A 93 13.10 -15.39 -2.19
N GLY A 94 12.74 -16.67 -2.28
CA GLY A 94 13.16 -17.70 -1.34
C GLY A 94 12.49 -17.66 0.06
N MET A 95 11.77 -16.60 0.41
CA MET A 95 11.04 -16.46 1.68
C MET A 95 9.51 -16.52 1.53
N GLY A 96 8.97 -16.18 0.35
CA GLY A 96 7.54 -16.20 0.03
C GLY A 96 6.88 -14.81 0.00
N LYS A 97 5.54 -14.78 -0.15
CA LYS A 97 4.75 -13.54 -0.14
C LYS A 97 4.28 -13.19 1.27
N PHE A 98 4.50 -11.95 1.67
CA PHE A 98 4.06 -11.34 2.92
C PHE A 98 3.09 -10.18 2.62
N PHE A 99 2.35 -9.68 3.61
CA PHE A 99 1.39 -8.59 3.41
C PHE A 99 1.51 -7.46 4.43
N SER A 100 1.05 -6.28 4.04
CA SER A 100 0.57 -5.23 4.93
C SER A 100 -0.85 -4.84 4.54
N LYS A 101 -1.73 -4.67 5.53
CA LYS A 101 -3.17 -4.45 5.34
C LYS A 101 -3.69 -3.36 6.28
N GLY A 102 -4.44 -2.41 5.73
CA GLY A 102 -5.03 -1.26 6.43
C GLY A 102 -6.22 -1.61 7.33
N LEU A 103 -6.18 -2.73 8.06
CA LEU A 103 -7.32 -3.20 8.87
C LEU A 103 -7.71 -2.22 10.01
N HIS A 104 -6.82 -1.31 10.38
CA HIS A 104 -7.02 -0.24 11.35
C HIS A 104 -7.26 1.14 10.69
N ASP A 105 -7.13 1.22 9.37
CA ASP A 105 -7.27 2.43 8.54
C ASP A 105 -8.29 2.13 7.42
N LYS A 106 -9.54 1.99 7.85
CA LYS A 106 -10.69 1.62 7.00
C LYS A 106 -11.52 2.87 6.68
N ILE A 107 -11.92 3.01 5.43
CA ILE A 107 -12.86 4.03 4.98
C ILE A 107 -14.25 3.42 4.71
N SER A 108 -15.33 4.10 5.08
CA SER A 108 -16.71 3.58 4.94
C SER A 108 -17.74 4.71 4.77
N GLY A 109 -18.91 4.36 4.23
CA GLY A 109 -19.99 5.31 4.00
C GLY A 109 -19.69 6.28 2.85
N THR A 110 -20.26 7.49 2.94
CA THR A 110 -19.94 8.60 2.05
C THR A 110 -18.88 9.50 2.68
N THR A 111 -17.80 9.76 1.94
CA THR A 111 -16.68 10.62 2.37
C THR A 111 -16.29 11.59 1.27
N ASP A 112 -15.49 12.60 1.62
CA ASP A 112 -14.63 13.29 0.65
C ASP A 112 -13.27 12.56 0.56
N TRP A 113 -12.32 13.15 -0.17
CA TRP A 113 -10.95 12.68 -0.29
C TRP A 113 -10.22 12.63 1.05
N THR A 114 -9.63 11.46 1.36
CA THR A 114 -8.85 11.20 2.56
C THR A 114 -7.59 10.39 2.20
N ASP A 115 -6.47 10.70 2.86
CA ASP A 115 -5.18 10.02 2.65
C ASP A 115 -5.11 8.73 3.47
N HIS A 116 -4.65 7.65 2.85
CA HIS A 116 -4.45 6.35 3.47
C HIS A 116 -3.06 5.79 3.20
N GLU A 117 -2.51 5.02 4.16
CA GLU A 117 -1.19 4.40 4.06
C GLU A 117 -1.16 3.00 4.69
N VAL A 118 -0.46 2.06 4.04
CA VAL A 118 0.06 0.85 4.72
C VAL A 118 1.58 0.77 4.65
N PRO A 119 2.28 0.66 5.81
CA PRO A 119 3.73 0.48 5.85
C PRO A 119 4.12 -1.00 5.78
N PHE A 120 5.28 -1.30 5.20
CA PHE A 120 5.91 -2.63 5.25
C PHE A 120 7.39 -2.51 5.59
N LEU A 121 7.86 -3.28 6.57
CA LEU A 121 9.24 -3.22 7.06
C LEU A 121 10.12 -4.25 6.35
N LEU A 122 11.13 -3.78 5.61
CA LEU A 122 12.20 -4.60 5.06
C LEU A 122 13.43 -4.50 5.96
N LYS A 123 13.88 -5.64 6.51
CA LYS A 123 15.17 -5.74 7.20
C LYS A 123 16.31 -5.86 6.17
N LYS A 124 17.56 -5.69 6.62
CA LYS A 124 18.73 -6.04 5.80
C LYS A 124 18.68 -7.54 5.45
N GLY A 125 18.97 -7.89 4.20
CA GLY A 125 18.79 -9.23 3.64
C GLY A 125 17.37 -9.54 3.15
N GLN A 126 16.39 -8.64 3.32
CA GLN A 126 15.05 -8.77 2.74
C GLN A 126 14.92 -7.83 1.55
N ARG A 127 15.16 -8.37 0.36
CA ARG A 127 15.05 -7.66 -0.93
C ARG A 127 13.86 -8.22 -1.69
N PRO A 128 12.77 -7.46 -1.88
CA PRO A 128 11.65 -7.90 -2.70
C PRO A 128 11.94 -7.69 -4.17
N ASP A 129 11.29 -8.48 -5.01
CA ASP A 129 11.30 -8.36 -6.48
C ASP A 129 9.99 -7.76 -7.02
N GLU A 130 8.85 -8.01 -6.35
CA GLU A 130 7.52 -7.55 -6.76
C GLU A 130 6.66 -7.10 -5.56
N LEU A 131 5.94 -5.99 -5.74
CA LEU A 131 4.76 -5.64 -4.93
C LEU A 131 3.48 -5.84 -5.74
N ASP A 132 2.48 -6.52 -5.15
CA ASP A 132 1.09 -6.45 -5.61
C ASP A 132 0.37 -5.36 -4.80
N LEU A 133 -0.07 -4.30 -5.46
CA LEU A 133 -0.74 -3.14 -4.87
C LEU A 133 -2.25 -3.21 -5.13
N ASN A 134 -3.04 -3.33 -4.07
CA ASN A 134 -4.47 -3.61 -4.14
C ASN A 134 -5.28 -2.69 -3.21
N LEU A 135 -6.56 -2.50 -3.55
CA LEU A 135 -7.58 -2.02 -2.61
C LEU A 135 -8.49 -3.20 -2.24
N TYR A 136 -8.66 -3.50 -0.95
CA TYR A 136 -9.77 -4.34 -0.52
C TYR A 136 -11.02 -3.48 -0.37
N VAL A 137 -12.16 -3.98 -0.85
CA VAL A 137 -13.47 -3.37 -0.61
C VAL A 137 -14.45 -4.43 -0.15
N GLU A 138 -15.17 -4.14 0.94
CA GLU A 138 -16.31 -4.88 1.44
C GLU A 138 -17.60 -4.09 1.12
N GLY A 139 -18.68 -4.80 0.77
CA GLY A 139 -19.98 -4.18 0.53
C GLY A 139 -20.17 -3.63 -0.88
N LYS A 140 -21.09 -2.67 -1.01
CA LYS A 140 -21.59 -2.17 -2.30
C LYS A 140 -21.52 -0.65 -2.37
N GLY A 141 -21.16 -0.11 -3.52
CA GLY A 141 -21.15 1.33 -3.76
C GLY A 141 -20.07 1.75 -4.76
N THR A 142 -19.56 2.97 -4.61
CA THR A 142 -18.51 3.52 -5.48
C THR A 142 -17.30 3.95 -4.65
N VAL A 143 -16.10 3.71 -5.19
CA VAL A 143 -14.83 4.22 -4.66
C VAL A 143 -14.12 4.99 -5.77
N TRP A 144 -13.57 6.15 -5.42
CA TRP A 144 -12.61 6.88 -6.25
C TRP A 144 -11.23 6.82 -5.63
N ILE A 145 -10.21 6.69 -6.47
CA ILE A 145 -8.82 6.44 -6.10
C ILE A 145 -7.93 7.40 -6.87
N ARG A 146 -7.02 8.11 -6.19
CA ARG A 146 -5.99 8.94 -6.84
C ARG A 146 -4.70 9.00 -6.03
N SER A 147 -3.68 9.65 -6.56
CA SER A 147 -2.39 9.89 -5.88
C SER A 147 -1.71 8.61 -5.38
N ILE A 148 -1.83 7.51 -6.14
CA ILE A 148 -1.25 6.22 -5.76
C ILE A 148 0.27 6.30 -5.89
N SER A 149 0.97 5.99 -4.80
CA SER A 149 2.44 5.98 -4.76
C SER A 149 3.01 4.88 -3.89
N VAL A 150 4.23 4.45 -4.22
CA VAL A 150 5.10 3.65 -3.36
C VAL A 150 6.32 4.49 -3.02
N LEU A 151 6.60 4.65 -1.74
CA LEU A 151 7.78 5.37 -1.23
C LEU A 151 8.63 4.45 -0.36
N LYS A 152 9.92 4.74 -0.22
CA LYS A 152 10.83 4.11 0.75
C LYS A 152 11.38 5.13 1.74
N THR A 153 11.49 4.74 3.01
CA THR A 153 12.21 5.50 4.04
C THR A 153 13.33 4.61 4.58
N PRO A 154 14.62 4.94 4.37
CA PRO A 154 15.75 4.19 4.93
C PRO A 154 15.69 4.12 6.46
N LEU A 155 16.17 3.01 7.05
CA LEU A 155 16.16 2.81 8.51
C LEU A 155 17.58 2.58 9.05
N ALA A 156 17.76 2.83 10.35
CA ALA A 156 18.99 2.57 11.11
C ALA A 156 18.96 1.18 11.77
#